data_AF-A0A2I0NVX1-F1
#
_entry.id   AF-A0A2I0NVX1-F1
#
_cell.length_a   1.000
_cell.length_b   1.000
_cell.length_c   1.000
_cell.angle_alpha   90.00
_cell.angle_beta   90.00
_cell.angle_gamma   90.00
#
_symmetry.space_group_name_H-M   'P 1'
#
loop_
_entity.id
_entity.type
_entity.pdbx_description
1 polymer ?
#
loop_
_entity_poly.entity_id
_entity_poly.type
_entity_poly.pdbx_seq_one_letter_code
_entity_poly.pdbx_strand_id
1 'polypeptide(L)'
;MILNGTEAIKAFQPDQLHALAVFCFGLYKTGVFIAQVPYGVWLFPLGYLVLKSGFLPKILGMLLIADGICQFVYVCQRLILPDLAVIAYPCLVVSFIAEVSLAMWLAIKAVKPRLSVNPE
;
A
#
# COMPACT_ATOMS: atom_id res chain seq x y z
N MET A 1 16.09 25.36 -13.27
CA MET A 1 17.08 24.61 -12.46
C MET A 1 16.84 24.98 -11.01
N ILE A 2 15.91 24.31 -10.30
CA ILE A 2 15.40 24.86 -9.03
C ILE A 2 15.83 24.08 -7.79
N LEU A 3 16.38 22.87 -7.90
CA LEU A 3 16.90 22.16 -6.73
C LEU A 3 18.18 21.39 -7.07
N ASN A 4 19.34 22.03 -6.90
CA ASN A 4 20.63 21.35 -6.88
C ASN A 4 20.86 20.83 -5.45
N GLY A 5 20.44 19.59 -5.17
CA GLY A 5 20.44 19.01 -3.82
C GLY A 5 21.81 19.07 -3.13
N THR A 6 22.89 19.02 -3.89
CA THR A 6 24.27 19.05 -3.37
C THR A 6 24.66 20.42 -2.80
N GLU A 7 24.11 21.52 -3.31
CA GLU A 7 24.35 22.87 -2.78
C GLU A 7 23.45 23.16 -1.59
N ALA A 8 22.22 22.65 -1.60
CA ALA A 8 21.30 22.74 -0.47
C ALA A 8 21.86 22.03 0.78
N ILE A 9 22.47 20.84 0.62
CA ILE A 9 23.06 20.09 1.74
C ILE A 9 24.27 20.82 2.35
N LYS A 10 25.02 21.59 1.55
CA LYS A 10 26.16 22.40 2.03
C LYS A 10 25.75 23.65 2.82
N ALA A 11 24.50 24.10 2.69
CA ALA A 11 24.00 25.28 3.39
C ALA A 11 23.61 24.98 4.85
N PHE A 12 23.45 23.71 5.23
CA PHE A 12 23.07 23.29 6.58
C PHE A 12 24.28 22.79 7.37
N GLN A 13 24.33 23.12 8.66
CA GLN A 13 25.31 22.54 9.58
C GLN A 13 25.03 21.03 9.81
N PRO A 14 26.03 20.23 10.18
CA PRO A 14 25.85 18.79 10.42
C PRO A 14 24.76 18.48 11.46
N ASP A 15 24.66 19.26 12.53
CA ASP A 15 23.58 19.09 13.53
C ASP A 15 22.18 19.42 12.96
N GLN A 16 22.10 20.38 12.03
CA GLN A 16 20.85 20.71 11.34
C GLN A 16 20.41 19.62 10.36
N LEU A 17 21.37 18.95 9.71
CA LEU A 17 21.08 17.79 8.86
C LEU A 17 20.50 16.62 9.68
N HIS A 18 21.04 16.38 10.87
CA HIS A 18 20.49 15.37 11.79
C HIS A 18 19.08 15.72 12.27
N ALA A 19 18.84 16.97 12.68
CA ALA A 19 17.50 17.42 13.08
C ALA A 19 16.49 17.31 11.93
N LEU A 20 16.90 17.65 10.70
CA LEU A 20 16.07 17.52 9.50
C LEU A 20 15.77 16.06 9.17
N ALA A 21 16.74 15.16 9.31
CA ALA A 21 16.52 13.73 9.11
C ALA A 21 15.46 13.20 10.09
N VAL A 22 15.58 13.52 11.39
CA VAL A 22 14.59 13.13 12.40
C VAL A 22 13.21 13.71 12.09
N PHE A 23 13.15 14.97 11.65
CA PHE A 23 11.90 15.61 11.23
C PHE A 23 11.26 14.88 10.04
N CYS A 24 12.03 14.59 8.97
CA CYS A 24 11.56 13.84 7.82
C CYS A 24 11.08 12.43 8.20
N PHE A 25 11.74 11.75 9.15
CA PHE A 25 11.25 10.48 9.68
C PHE A 25 9.91 10.62 10.40
N GLY A 26 9.73 11.68 11.19
CA GLY A 26 8.44 11.99 11.81
C GLY A 26 7.35 12.25 10.76
N LEU A 27 7.69 13.03 9.74
CA LEU A 27 6.78 13.37 8.64
C LEU A 27 6.41 12.14 7.81
N TYR A 28 7.37 11.25 7.55
CA TYR A 28 7.14 9.97 6.88
C TYR A 28 6.18 9.08 7.69
N LYS A 29 6.37 8.97 9.00
CA LYS A 29 5.46 8.19 9.87
C LYS A 29 4.02 8.69 9.76
N THR A 30 3.81 10.00 9.77
CA THR A 30 2.50 10.61 9.61
C THR A 30 1.96 10.48 8.19
N GLY A 31 2.83 10.63 7.18
CA GLY A 31 2.46 10.49 5.77
C GLY A 31 1.98 9.09 5.41
N VAL A 32 2.70 8.05 5.87
CA VAL A 32 2.30 6.64 5.69
C VAL A 32 0.93 6.38 6.33
N PHE A 33 0.67 6.99 7.49
CA PHE A 33 -0.61 6.89 8.16
C PHE A 33 -1.75 7.51 7.35
N ILE A 34 -1.56 8.72 6.82
CA ILE A 34 -2.57 9.40 5.99
C ILE A 34 -2.79 8.64 4.69
N ALA A 35 -1.73 8.08 4.10
CA ALA A 35 -1.79 7.32 2.86
C ALA A 35 -2.58 6.01 2.97
N GLN A 36 -2.79 5.47 4.18
CA GLN A 36 -3.59 4.26 4.35
C GLN A 36 -5.07 4.43 3.99
N VAL A 37 -5.63 5.63 4.16
CA VAL A 37 -7.03 5.90 3.82
C VAL A 37 -7.28 5.74 2.31
N PRO A 38 -6.59 6.46 1.41
CA PRO A 38 -6.80 6.29 -0.03
C PRO A 38 -6.41 4.88 -0.50
N TYR A 39 -5.45 4.23 0.16
CA TYR A 39 -5.09 2.84 -0.12
C TYR A 39 -6.24 1.87 0.16
N GLY A 40 -6.82 1.93 1.37
CA GLY A 40 -7.99 1.15 1.76
C GLY A 40 -9.21 1.44 0.86
N VAL A 41 -9.42 2.70 0.47
CA VAL A 41 -10.53 3.07 -0.41
C VAL A 41 -10.37 2.48 -1.80
N TRP A 42 -9.16 2.44 -2.36
CA TRP A 42 -8.89 1.84 -3.69
C TRP A 42 -9.01 0.31 -3.70
N LEU A 43 -8.76 -0.36 -2.57
CA LEU A 43 -8.95 -1.81 -2.44
C LEU A 43 -10.40 -2.25 -2.67
N PHE A 44 -11.39 -1.42 -2.36
CA PHE A 44 -12.81 -1.71 -2.60
C PHE A 44 -13.18 -1.85 -4.09
N PRO A 45 -12.94 -0.85 -4.97
CA PRO A 45 -13.22 -0.98 -6.39
C PRO A 45 -12.37 -2.09 -7.03
N LEU A 46 -11.12 -2.27 -6.59
CA LEU A 46 -10.27 -3.36 -7.08
C LEU A 46 -10.84 -4.73 -6.70
N GLY A 47 -11.23 -4.94 -5.44
CA GLY A 47 -11.90 -6.17 -4.98
C GLY A 47 -13.22 -6.42 -5.70
N TYR A 48 -14.02 -5.38 -5.95
CA TYR A 48 -15.26 -5.49 -6.72
C TYR A 48 -15.02 -5.89 -8.18
N LEU A 49 -14.00 -5.31 -8.82
CA LEU A 49 -13.61 -5.69 -10.19
C LEU A 49 -13.15 -7.15 -10.26
N VAL A 50 -12.40 -7.62 -9.25
CA VAL A 50 -11.99 -9.03 -9.14
C VAL A 50 -13.20 -9.96 -9.05
N LEU A 51 -14.22 -9.60 -8.28
CA LEU A 51 -15.46 -10.38 -8.16
C LEU A 51 -16.28 -10.42 -9.47
N LYS A 52 -16.31 -9.32 -10.22
CA LYS A 52 -17.09 -9.18 -11.45
C LYS A 52 -16.38 -9.74 -12.69
N SER A 53 -15.05 -9.66 -12.74
CA SER A 53 -14.25 -9.98 -13.93
C SER A 53 -14.30 -11.47 -14.32
N GLY A 54 -14.53 -12.38 -13.37
CA GLY A 54 -14.50 -13.84 -13.60
C GLY A 54 -13.12 -14.39 -14.02
N PHE A 55 -12.13 -13.52 -14.25
CA PHE A 55 -10.76 -13.86 -14.60
C PHE A 55 -9.93 -14.30 -13.39
N LEU A 56 -10.27 -13.77 -12.21
CA LEU A 56 -9.65 -14.08 -10.93
C LEU A 56 -10.63 -14.85 -10.03
N PRO A 57 -10.13 -15.72 -9.13
CA PRO A 57 -10.97 -16.43 -8.19
C PRO A 57 -11.65 -15.45 -7.23
N LYS A 58 -12.96 -15.63 -7.02
CA LYS A 58 -13.80 -14.76 -6.17
C LYS A 58 -13.27 -14.64 -4.73
N ILE A 59 -12.52 -15.64 -4.26
CA ILE A 59 -11.90 -15.68 -2.94
C ILE A 59 -10.89 -14.53 -2.78
N LEU A 60 -10.10 -14.21 -3.82
CA LEU A 60 -9.17 -13.08 -3.78
C LEU A 60 -9.92 -11.75 -3.66
N GLY A 61 -11.05 -11.61 -4.35
CA GLY A 61 -11.88 -10.40 -4.25
C GLY A 61 -12.41 -10.18 -2.83
N MET A 62 -12.85 -11.24 -2.15
CA MET A 62 -13.27 -11.15 -0.75
C MET A 62 -12.11 -10.81 0.20
N LEU A 63 -10.93 -11.39 -0.02
CA LEU A 63 -9.72 -11.07 0.75
C LEU A 63 -9.31 -9.60 0.60
N LEU A 64 -9.41 -9.04 -0.61
CA LEU A 64 -9.10 -7.63 -0.89
C LEU A 64 -10.08 -6.65 -0.24
N ILE A 65 -11.37 -7.00 -0.20
CA ILE A 65 -12.37 -6.21 0.52
C ILE A 65 -12.11 -6.29 2.03
N ALA A 66 -11.79 -7.49 2.55
CA ALA A 66 -11.44 -7.67 3.95
C ALA A 66 -10.18 -6.87 4.33
N ASP A 67 -9.18 -6.83 3.45
CA ASP A 67 -7.98 -6.00 3.59
C ASP A 67 -8.31 -4.50 3.63
N GLY A 68 -9.16 -4.01 2.72
CA GLY A 68 -9.64 -2.63 2.74
C GLY A 68 -10.30 -2.26 4.08
N ILE A 69 -11.11 -3.16 4.66
CA ILE A 69 -11.71 -2.99 5.98
C ILE A 69 -10.65 -2.99 7.08
N CYS A 70 -9.67 -3.90 7.01
CA CYS A 70 -8.55 -3.96 7.96
C CYS A 70 -7.75 -2.66 7.99
N GLN A 71 -7.53 -2.01 6.84
CA GLN A 71 -6.87 -0.71 6.79
C GLN A 71 -7.69 0.41 7.43
N PHE A 72 -9.00 0.41 7.24
CA PHE A 72 -9.88 1.35 7.96
C PHE A 72 -9.85 1.13 9.46
N VAL A 73 -9.89 -0.13 9.92
CA VAL A 73 -9.79 -0.48 11.33
C VAL A 73 -8.44 0.00 11.90
N TYR A 74 -7.34 -0.19 11.17
CA TYR A 74 -6.02 0.29 11.56
C TYR A 74 -5.98 1.83 11.70
N VAL A 75 -6.58 2.57 10.76
CA VAL A 75 -6.68 4.03 10.84
C VAL A 75 -7.51 4.47 12.04
N CYS A 76 -8.68 3.87 12.26
CA CYS A 76 -9.55 4.16 13.40
C CYS A 76 -8.86 3.86 14.73
N GLN A 77 -8.17 2.72 14.83
CA GLN A 77 -7.44 2.33 16.04
C GLN A 77 -6.35 3.36 16.38
N ARG A 78 -5.54 3.76 15.41
CA ARG A 78 -4.48 4.77 15.60
C ARG A 78 -5.02 6.15 16.01
N LEU A 79 -6.22 6.52 15.56
CA LEU A 79 -6.86 7.79 15.94
C LEU A 79 -7.47 7.76 17.34
N ILE A 80 -8.13 6.65 17.71
CA ILE A 80 -8.94 6.58 18.92
C ILE A 80 -8.14 5.99 20.10
N LEU A 81 -7.35 4.95 19.87
CA LEU A 81 -6.64 4.15 20.88
C LEU A 81 -5.23 3.79 20.38
N PRO A 82 -4.26 4.71 20.45
CA PRO A 82 -2.90 4.47 19.95
C PRO A 82 -2.15 3.33 20.67
N ASP A 83 -2.59 2.94 21.87
CA ASP A 83 -1.96 1.90 22.70
C ASP A 83 -2.38 0.46 22.31
N LEU A 84 -3.49 0.31 21.58
CA LEU A 84 -4.08 -1.00 21.27
C LEU A 84 -3.44 -1.69 20.05
N ALA A 85 -2.10 -1.74 19.98
CA ALA A 85 -1.34 -2.32 18.86
C ALA A 85 -1.68 -3.79 18.54
N VAL A 86 -2.38 -4.49 19.43
CA VAL A 86 -2.77 -5.91 19.30
C VAL A 86 -3.70 -6.15 18.10
N ILE A 87 -4.55 -5.19 17.72
CA ILE A 87 -5.50 -5.36 16.60
C ILE A 87 -4.84 -5.10 15.23
N ALA A 88 -3.72 -4.38 15.21
CA ALA A 88 -3.00 -4.07 13.98
C ALA A 88 -2.31 -5.30 13.38
N TYR A 89 -1.81 -6.21 14.22
CA TYR A 89 -1.08 -7.40 13.78
C TYR A 89 -1.92 -8.35 12.91
N PRO A 90 -3.14 -8.78 13.31
CA PRO A 90 -3.97 -9.65 12.47
C PRO A 90 -4.42 -8.96 11.19
N CYS A 91 -4.72 -7.65 11.23
CA CYS A 91 -5.06 -6.87 10.04
C CYS A 91 -3.93 -6.92 9.00
N LEU A 92 -2.68 -6.71 9.45
CA LEU A 92 -1.50 -6.73 8.58
C LEU A 92 -1.28 -8.12 7.96
N VAL A 93 -1.49 -9.20 8.73
CA VAL A 93 -1.38 -10.56 8.19
C VAL A 93 -2.42 -10.82 7.11
N VAL A 94 -3.66 -10.36 7.29
CA VAL A 94 -4.72 -10.48 6.27
C VAL A 94 -4.37 -9.68 5.02
N SER A 95 -3.90 -8.44 5.17
CA SER A 95 -3.43 -7.60 4.06
C SER A 95 -2.32 -8.29 3.26
N PHE A 96 -1.31 -8.81 3.96
CA PHE A 96 -0.18 -9.47 3.32
C PHE A 96 -0.62 -10.70 2.52
N ILE A 97 -1.50 -11.52 3.08
CA ILE A 97 -2.05 -12.69 2.39
C ILE A 97 -2.85 -12.25 1.16
N ALA A 98 -3.68 -11.22 1.27
CA ALA A 98 -4.49 -10.73 0.16
C ALA A 98 -3.61 -10.23 -1.00
N GLU A 99 -2.64 -9.39 -0.71
CA GLU A 99 -1.73 -8.81 -1.71
C GLU A 99 -0.81 -9.86 -2.34
N VAL A 100 -0.17 -10.71 -1.54
CA VAL A 100 0.74 -11.75 -2.06
C VAL A 100 -0.04 -12.75 -2.91
N SER A 101 -1.24 -13.13 -2.49
CA SER A 101 -2.07 -14.07 -3.26
C SER A 101 -2.52 -13.45 -4.59
N LEU A 102 -2.86 -12.16 -4.60
CA LEU A 102 -3.17 -11.42 -5.82
C LEU A 102 -1.95 -11.30 -6.74
N ALA A 103 -0.80 -10.91 -6.21
CA ALA A 103 0.44 -10.73 -6.96
C ALA A 103 0.90 -12.06 -7.58
N MET A 104 0.87 -13.15 -6.81
CA MET A 104 1.23 -14.49 -7.30
C MET A 104 0.26 -14.95 -8.40
N TRP A 105 -1.04 -14.72 -8.24
CA TRP A 105 -2.02 -15.07 -9.27
C TRP A 105 -1.79 -14.30 -10.57
N LEU A 106 -1.58 -12.99 -10.49
CA LEU A 106 -1.30 -12.14 -11.64
C LEU A 106 0.03 -12.53 -12.31
N ALA A 107 1.07 -12.83 -11.56
CA ALA A 107 2.35 -13.28 -12.09
C ALA A 107 2.20 -14.58 -12.93
N ILE A 108 1.42 -15.55 -12.46
CA ILE A 108 1.21 -16.82 -13.17
C ILE A 108 0.31 -16.64 -14.40
N LYS A 109 -0.78 -15.88 -14.28
CA LYS A 109 -1.76 -15.69 -15.37
C LYS A 109 -1.31 -14.71 -16.45
N ALA A 110 -0.51 -13.70 -16.12
CA ALA A 110 0.03 -12.73 -17.08
C ALA A 110 1.04 -13.36 -18.06
N VAL A 111 1.66 -14.48 -17.70
CA VAL A 111 2.64 -15.21 -18.52
C VAL A 111 1.98 -15.99 -19.69
N LYS A 112 0.68 -15.81 -19.95
CA LYS A 112 0.07 -16.28 -21.21
C LYS A 112 -0.12 -15.12 -22.19
N PRO A 113 0.93 -14.71 -22.93
CA PRO A 113 0.73 -13.86 -24.09
C PRO A 113 -0.04 -14.68 -25.13
N ARG A 114 -1.30 -14.31 -25.38
CA ARG A 114 -1.92 -14.66 -26.66
C ARG A 114 -1.25 -13.78 -27.71
N LEU A 115 -0.09 -14.23 -28.20
CA LEU A 115 0.43 -13.75 -29.46
C LEU A 115 -0.55 -14.22 -30.55
N SER A 116 -1.55 -13.40 -30.86
CA SER A 116 -2.25 -13.53 -32.13
C SER A 116 -1.31 -13.01 -33.21
N VAL A 117 -0.35 -13.85 -33.61
CA VAL A 117 0.34 -13.68 -34.88
C VAL A 117 -0.69 -14.05 -35.94
N ASN A 118 -1.32 -13.04 -36.53
CA ASN A 118 -2.11 -13.20 -37.74
C ASN A 118 -1.11 -13.47 -38.89
N PRO A 119 -1.15 -14.62 -39.57
CA PRO A 119 -0.39 -14.81 -40.79
C PRO A 119 -1.20 -14.23 -41.95
N GLU A 120 -0.87 -13.02 -42.38
CA GLU A 120 -1.14 -12.55 -43.75
C GLU A 120 0.17 -12.45 -44.51
#